data_AF-A0A6V7U4R2-F1
#
_entry.id   AF-A0A6V7U4R2-F1
#
_cell.length_a   1.000
_cell.length_b   1.000
_cell.length_c   1.000
_cell.angle_alpha   90.00
_cell.angle_beta   90.00
_cell.angle_gamma   90.00
#
_symmetry.space_group_name_H-M   'P 1'
#
loop_
_entity.id
_entity.type
_entity.pdbx_description
1 polymer ?
#
loop_
_entity_poly.entity_id
_entity_poly.type
_entity_poly.pdbx_seq_one_letter_code
_entity_poly.pdbx_strand_id
1 'polypeptide(L)'
;MIIEKKKLEDDESSEEEGVQKSVVKNMSRIWPNNQVPIRFHPSVRTKARRSVQSAVNILEDATCISFPKYNPNRHKNFVMIKSTKKACMSTVGYVDKQGRNRINLERGTHCEEPNTVIHEIMHCLGVSHEQMRYDRDEYIEVLYDNLEPKAVSQYAKQSRKDLETYGEPYDYGSIMHYQVHAGSKNGLPAFRVLRPYDKEYIGNARIPSLIDFSKLNKLYGCPQPDTGDSR
;
A
#
# COMPACT_ATOMS: atom_id res chain seq x y z
N MET A 1 -29.45 -29.54 43.83
CA MET A 1 -29.35 -29.97 42.42
C MET A 1 -30.34 -29.15 41.61
N ILE A 2 -29.88 -28.11 40.91
CA ILE A 2 -30.61 -27.53 39.78
C ILE A 2 -29.56 -27.44 38.67
N ILE A 3 -29.82 -28.19 37.60
CA ILE A 3 -28.95 -28.32 36.44
C ILE A 3 -29.27 -27.17 35.49
N GLU A 4 -28.25 -26.40 35.13
CA GLU A 4 -28.27 -25.42 34.04
C GLU A 4 -28.53 -26.10 32.68
N LYS A 5 -29.42 -25.53 31.88
CA LYS A 5 -29.41 -25.70 30.42
C LYS A 5 -29.59 -24.36 29.72
N LYS A 6 -28.53 -24.01 28.98
CA LYS A 6 -28.38 -22.98 27.95
C LYS A 6 -29.34 -23.18 26.75
N LYS A 7 -29.83 -22.08 26.19
CA LYS A 7 -29.97 -21.76 24.73
C LYS A 7 -30.40 -20.28 24.64
N LEU A 8 -29.55 -19.37 24.14
CA LEU A 8 -29.22 -19.02 22.74
C LEU A 8 -30.34 -18.24 22.05
N GLU A 9 -30.04 -16.96 21.78
CA GLU A 9 -30.54 -15.96 20.82
C GLU A 9 -30.06 -14.60 21.42
N ASP A 10 -29.29 -13.73 20.78
CA ASP A 10 -29.32 -13.28 19.39
C ASP A 10 -27.92 -13.08 18.77
N ASP A 11 -27.89 -13.41 17.49
CA ASP A 11 -26.85 -13.19 16.48
C ASP A 11 -27.23 -11.92 15.72
N GLU A 12 -26.32 -10.93 15.62
CA GLU A 12 -26.16 -10.00 14.48
C GLU A 12 -25.16 -8.88 14.82
N SER A 13 -23.95 -8.99 14.28
CA SER A 13 -23.35 -7.88 13.53
C SER A 13 -22.14 -8.41 12.75
N SER A 14 -22.41 -8.67 11.47
CA SER A 14 -21.43 -8.83 10.42
C SER A 14 -20.57 -7.56 10.34
N GLU A 15 -19.31 -7.66 10.73
CA GLU A 15 -18.30 -6.64 10.39
C GLU A 15 -18.08 -6.71 8.88
N GLU A 16 -18.67 -5.75 8.15
CA GLU A 16 -18.39 -5.52 6.73
C GLU A 16 -16.88 -5.30 6.52
N GLU A 17 -16.26 -6.19 5.74
CA GLU A 17 -14.90 -6.00 5.23
C GLU A 17 -14.90 -4.74 4.34
N GLY A 18 -14.43 -3.63 4.92
CA GLY A 18 -14.39 -2.33 4.29
C GLY A 18 -13.58 -2.34 2.99
N VAL A 19 -14.28 -2.12 1.88
CA VAL A 19 -13.73 -1.74 0.58
C VAL A 19 -12.78 -0.55 0.76
N GLN A 20 -11.47 -0.76 0.61
CA GLN A 20 -10.49 0.32 0.61
C GLN A 20 -10.60 1.14 -0.68
N LYS A 21 -11.54 2.09 -0.69
CA LYS A 21 -11.58 3.16 -1.69
C LYS A 21 -10.40 4.10 -1.45
N SER A 22 -9.31 3.91 -2.17
CA SER A 22 -8.21 4.87 -2.23
C SER A 22 -8.64 6.08 -3.08
N VAL A 23 -8.27 7.30 -2.65
CA VAL A 23 -8.59 8.60 -3.30
C VAL A 23 -7.30 9.42 -3.30
N VAL A 24 -6.52 9.34 -4.38
CA VAL A 24 -5.17 9.90 -4.56
C VAL A 24 -5.18 11.31 -5.20
N LYS A 25 -6.35 11.92 -5.44
CA LYS A 25 -6.43 13.32 -5.88
C LYS A 25 -6.77 14.31 -4.77
N ASN A 26 -7.08 13.82 -3.56
CA ASN A 26 -7.47 14.68 -2.46
C ASN A 26 -6.25 15.06 -1.62
N MET A 27 -5.83 16.33 -1.69
CA MET A 27 -4.72 16.89 -0.90
C MET A 27 -4.86 16.60 0.61
N SER A 28 -6.08 16.39 1.11
CA SER A 28 -6.31 16.00 2.52
C SER A 28 -5.83 14.58 2.88
N ARG A 29 -5.37 13.79 1.90
CA ARG A 29 -4.77 12.46 2.07
C ARG A 29 -3.24 12.48 2.02
N ILE A 30 -2.63 13.65 1.89
CA ILE A 30 -1.17 13.83 1.94
C ILE A 30 -0.76 14.10 3.39
N TRP A 31 0.36 13.53 3.82
CA TRP A 31 0.87 13.78 5.17
C TRP A 31 1.35 15.23 5.32
N PRO A 32 0.89 15.97 6.34
CA PRO A 32 1.31 17.34 6.57
C PRO A 32 2.83 17.48 6.73
N ASN A 33 3.40 18.54 6.14
CA ASN A 33 4.84 18.86 6.17
C ASN A 33 5.75 17.74 5.63
N ASN A 34 5.20 16.81 4.84
CA ASN A 34 5.89 15.63 4.34
C ASN A 34 6.48 14.78 5.49
N GLN A 35 5.88 14.85 6.69
CA GLN A 35 6.31 14.09 7.85
C GLN A 35 5.33 12.96 8.15
N VAL A 36 5.85 11.76 8.29
CA VAL A 36 5.09 10.55 8.61
C VAL A 36 5.60 9.98 9.93
N PRO A 37 5.10 10.48 11.08
CA PRO A 37 5.61 10.00 12.36
C PRO A 37 5.33 8.52 12.59
N ILE A 38 6.35 7.74 12.96
CA ILE A 38 6.21 6.29 13.20
C ILE A 38 6.22 5.98 14.69
N ARG A 39 5.31 5.11 15.12
CA ARG A 39 5.33 4.47 16.44
C ARG A 39 5.24 2.95 16.31
N PHE A 40 6.25 2.25 16.83
CA PHE A 40 6.22 0.80 16.93
C PHE A 40 5.35 0.35 18.12
N HIS A 41 4.44 -0.59 17.85
CA HIS A 41 3.78 -1.34 18.90
C HIS A 41 4.75 -2.37 19.52
N PRO A 42 4.60 -2.76 20.80
CA PRO A 42 5.44 -3.78 21.43
C PRO A 42 5.47 -5.13 20.72
N SER A 43 4.47 -5.42 19.89
CA SER A 43 4.41 -6.67 19.12
C SER A 43 5.41 -6.75 17.95
N VAL A 44 6.03 -5.63 17.55
CA VAL A 44 6.99 -5.56 16.43
C VAL A 44 8.37 -6.01 16.90
N ARG A 45 8.84 -7.12 16.31
CA ARG A 45 10.11 -7.77 16.63
C ARG A 45 11.28 -7.15 15.85
N THR A 46 12.51 -7.54 16.22
CA THR A 46 13.76 -7.00 15.66
C THR A 46 13.83 -7.09 14.13
N LYS A 47 13.41 -8.21 13.52
CA LYS A 47 13.39 -8.37 12.05
C LYS A 47 12.54 -7.29 11.39
N ALA A 48 11.26 -7.21 11.73
CA ALA A 48 10.34 -6.20 11.20
C ALA A 48 10.82 -4.76 11.46
N ARG A 49 11.39 -4.47 12.64
CA ARG A 49 11.97 -3.15 12.94
C ARG A 49 13.11 -2.78 11.99
N ARG A 50 14.01 -3.73 11.68
CA ARG A 50 15.11 -3.53 10.72
C ARG A 50 14.58 -3.30 9.32
N SER A 51 13.58 -4.08 8.88
CA SER A 51 12.94 -3.91 7.57
C SER A 51 12.26 -2.54 7.44
N VAL A 52 11.57 -2.08 8.49
CA VAL A 52 11.00 -0.72 8.52
C VAL A 52 12.09 0.34 8.45
N GLN A 53 13.17 0.20 9.21
CA GLN A 53 14.27 1.18 9.14
C GLN A 53 14.91 1.21 7.74
N SER A 54 15.12 0.05 7.13
CA SER A 54 15.65 -0.04 5.76
C SER A 54 14.71 0.63 4.76
N ALA A 55 13.40 0.41 4.88
CA ALA A 55 12.39 1.01 4.01
C ALA A 55 12.35 2.54 4.17
N VAL A 56 12.40 3.03 5.42
CA VAL A 56 12.49 4.46 5.74
C VAL A 56 13.72 5.08 5.08
N ASN A 57 14.90 4.49 5.27
CA ASN A 57 16.14 5.02 4.69
C ASN A 57 16.04 5.14 3.15
N ILE A 58 15.56 4.10 2.48
CA ILE A 58 15.40 4.10 1.00
C ILE A 58 14.46 5.23 0.54
N LEU A 59 13.37 5.46 1.27
CA LEU A 59 12.40 6.49 0.92
C LEU A 59 12.90 7.90 1.25
N GLU A 60 13.60 8.09 2.38
CA GLU A 60 14.19 9.38 2.76
C GLU A 60 15.36 9.76 1.84
N ASP A 61 16.13 8.79 1.32
CA ASP A 61 17.23 9.06 0.40
C ASP A 61 16.76 9.50 -0.99
N ALA A 62 15.58 9.03 -1.43
CA ALA A 62 15.05 9.27 -2.77
C ALA A 62 13.94 10.32 -2.84
N THR A 63 13.45 10.80 -1.69
CA THR A 63 12.33 11.74 -1.61
C THR A 63 12.56 12.80 -0.53
N CYS A 64 11.72 13.83 -0.52
CA CYS A 64 11.70 14.85 0.53
C CYS A 64 10.83 14.47 1.75
N ILE A 65 10.33 13.23 1.81
CA ILE A 65 9.47 12.73 2.87
C ILE A 65 10.34 12.26 4.03
N SER A 66 9.92 12.56 5.26
CA SER A 66 10.64 12.15 6.47
C SER A 66 9.77 11.34 7.42
N PHE A 67 10.40 10.44 8.19
CA PHE A 67 9.72 9.49 9.07
C PHE A 67 10.18 9.65 10.53
N PRO A 68 9.85 10.78 11.20
CA PRO A 68 10.29 11.02 12.55
C PRO A 68 9.69 10.00 13.54
N LYS A 69 10.37 9.76 14.65
CA LYS A 69 9.77 9.02 15.77
C LYS A 69 8.56 9.80 16.31
N TYR A 70 7.46 9.09 16.56
CA TYR A 70 6.26 9.71 17.15
C TYR A 70 6.54 10.39 18.49
N ASN A 71 6.07 11.63 18.63
CA ASN A 71 6.05 12.41 19.86
C ASN A 71 4.63 12.95 20.08
N PRO A 72 3.94 12.57 21.18
CA PRO A 72 2.55 12.98 21.44
C PRO A 72 2.38 14.50 21.63
N ASN A 73 3.44 15.23 21.98
CA ASN A 73 3.38 16.68 22.16
C ASN A 73 3.52 17.46 20.84
N ARG A 74 3.93 16.80 19.75
CA ARG A 74 4.17 17.42 18.44
C ARG A 74 3.29 16.86 17.33
N HIS A 75 2.92 15.59 17.43
CA HIS A 75 2.26 14.87 16.36
C HIS A 75 0.83 14.50 16.77
N LYS A 76 -0.16 15.11 16.10
CA LYS A 76 -1.58 14.76 16.25
C LYS A 76 -1.91 13.40 15.62
N ASN A 77 -1.27 13.09 14.51
CA ASN A 77 -1.47 11.87 13.72
C ASN A 77 -0.13 11.17 13.49
N PHE A 78 -0.18 9.84 13.40
CA PHE A 78 1.01 9.01 13.23
C PHE A 78 0.66 7.66 12.62
N VAL A 79 1.67 6.97 12.09
CA VAL A 79 1.58 5.58 11.65
C VAL A 79 1.97 4.68 12.80
N MET A 80 1.06 3.78 13.16
CA MET A 80 1.39 2.70 14.07
C MET A 80 1.66 1.41 13.32
N ILE A 81 2.87 0.92 13.50
CA ILE A 81 3.31 -0.35 12.98
C ILE A 81 3.07 -1.43 14.03
N LYS A 82 2.40 -2.52 13.63
CA LYS A 82 2.16 -3.71 14.44
C LYS A 82 2.66 -4.94 13.70
N SER A 83 3.15 -5.94 14.45
CA SER A 83 3.28 -7.31 13.93
C SER A 83 2.27 -8.22 14.61
N THR A 84 1.31 -8.76 13.86
CA THR A 84 0.24 -9.65 14.37
C THR A 84 0.16 -10.92 13.50
N LYS A 85 -0.84 -11.79 13.74
CA LYS A 85 -1.13 -12.95 12.87
C LYS A 85 -2.13 -12.62 11.74
N LYS A 86 -2.51 -11.34 11.57
CA LYS A 86 -3.33 -10.89 10.44
C LYS A 86 -2.43 -10.57 9.25
N ALA A 87 -2.99 -10.62 8.04
CA ALA A 87 -2.31 -10.35 6.77
C ALA A 87 -1.60 -8.98 6.72
N CYS A 88 -0.68 -8.80 5.77
CA CYS A 88 -0.09 -7.49 5.49
C CYS A 88 -1.21 -6.48 5.18
N MET A 89 -1.14 -5.29 5.78
CA MET A 89 -2.10 -4.24 5.47
C MET A 89 -1.55 -2.86 5.78
N SER A 90 -2.05 -1.87 5.06
CA SER A 90 -1.79 -0.46 5.32
C SER A 90 -3.05 0.38 5.14
N THR A 91 -3.10 1.50 5.85
CA THR A 91 -4.07 2.57 5.61
C THR A 91 -3.57 3.39 4.43
N VAL A 92 -4.38 3.57 3.38
CA VAL A 92 -3.92 4.30 2.19
C VAL A 92 -3.97 5.82 2.40
N GLY A 93 -2.82 6.50 2.43
CA GLY A 93 -2.72 7.96 2.62
C GLY A 93 -3.11 8.45 4.04
N TYR A 94 -2.93 9.73 4.30
CA TYR A 94 -3.21 10.41 5.57
C TYR A 94 -4.71 10.41 5.93
N VAL A 95 -5.02 10.17 7.21
CA VAL A 95 -6.40 10.19 7.73
C VAL A 95 -6.49 11.07 8.98
N ASP A 96 -6.80 12.37 8.80
CA ASP A 96 -6.77 13.36 9.89
C ASP A 96 -7.63 13.01 11.12
N LYS A 97 -8.82 12.43 10.89
CA LYS A 97 -9.83 12.20 11.94
C LYS A 97 -9.61 10.91 12.76
N GLN A 98 -8.67 10.04 12.37
CA GLN A 98 -8.45 8.77 13.08
C GLN A 98 -7.40 8.88 14.21
N GLY A 99 -6.54 9.91 14.20
CA GLY A 99 -5.41 10.00 15.13
C GLY A 99 -4.27 8.99 14.85
N ARG A 100 -4.55 7.91 14.09
CA ARG A 100 -3.62 6.80 13.89
C ARG A 100 -3.90 6.01 12.61
N ASN A 101 -3.05 6.19 11.61
CA ASN A 101 -2.91 5.27 10.49
C ASN A 101 -2.27 3.96 10.97
N ARG A 102 -2.56 2.85 10.26
CA ARG A 102 -2.12 1.51 10.68
C ARG A 102 -1.35 0.83 9.55
N ILE A 103 -0.22 0.24 9.91
CA ILE A 103 0.47 -0.77 9.12
C ILE A 103 0.53 -2.04 9.98
N ASN A 104 0.07 -3.15 9.43
CA ASN A 104 0.24 -4.47 10.04
C ASN A 104 1.17 -5.32 9.18
N LEU A 105 2.17 -5.92 9.82
CA LEU A 105 3.10 -6.85 9.21
C LEU A 105 2.82 -8.23 9.80
N GLU A 106 2.32 -9.16 8.99
CA GLU A 106 2.07 -10.53 9.47
C GLU A 106 3.37 -11.19 9.93
N ARG A 107 3.39 -11.62 11.19
CA ARG A 107 4.58 -12.10 11.88
C ARG A 107 5.11 -13.39 11.25
N GLY A 108 6.41 -13.42 10.97
CA GLY A 108 7.08 -14.64 10.49
C GLY A 108 6.78 -14.97 9.02
N THR A 109 6.24 -14.01 8.27
CA THR A 109 5.92 -14.17 6.84
C THR A 109 6.72 -13.17 5.98
N HIS A 110 6.42 -13.15 4.68
CA HIS A 110 6.95 -12.16 3.74
C HIS A 110 6.59 -10.70 4.09
N CYS A 111 5.57 -10.45 4.95
CA CYS A 111 5.24 -9.08 5.37
C CYS A 111 6.36 -8.40 6.19
N GLU A 112 7.25 -9.17 6.81
CA GLU A 112 8.39 -8.62 7.56
C GLU A 112 9.64 -8.43 6.67
N GLU A 113 9.55 -8.70 5.37
CA GLU A 113 10.64 -8.45 4.41
C GLU A 113 10.68 -6.98 3.98
N PRO A 114 11.87 -6.41 3.70
CA PRO A 114 12.02 -5.00 3.36
C PRO A 114 11.13 -4.54 2.20
N ASN A 115 11.04 -5.32 1.12
CA ASN A 115 10.25 -4.95 -0.06
C ASN A 115 8.74 -4.85 0.25
N THR A 116 8.19 -5.78 1.02
CA THR A 116 6.79 -5.71 1.45
C THR A 116 6.56 -4.53 2.39
N VAL A 117 7.50 -4.26 3.30
CA VAL A 117 7.39 -3.10 4.20
C VAL A 117 7.41 -1.78 3.43
N ILE A 118 8.24 -1.65 2.39
CA ILE A 118 8.24 -0.48 1.50
C ILE A 118 6.87 -0.33 0.82
N HIS A 119 6.31 -1.41 0.28
CA HIS A 119 4.97 -1.43 -0.33
C HIS A 119 3.89 -0.90 0.63
N GLU A 120 3.86 -1.40 1.88
CA GLU A 120 2.90 -0.96 2.88
C GLU A 120 3.11 0.51 3.30
N ILE A 121 4.36 0.98 3.35
CA ILE A 121 4.64 2.40 3.60
C ILE A 121 4.18 3.25 2.42
N MET A 122 4.41 2.83 1.17
CA MET A 122 3.94 3.54 -0.02
C MET A 122 2.42 3.66 -0.08
N HIS A 123 1.68 2.62 0.32
CA HIS A 123 0.25 2.76 0.57
C HIS A 123 -0.03 3.86 1.59
N CYS A 124 0.70 3.88 2.71
CA CYS A 124 0.52 4.91 3.74
C CYS A 124 0.82 6.33 3.26
N LEU A 125 1.69 6.46 2.26
CA LEU A 125 1.97 7.73 1.58
C LEU A 125 0.89 8.12 0.57
N GLY A 126 -0.05 7.23 0.25
CA GLY A 126 -1.18 7.49 -0.64
C GLY A 126 -1.04 6.87 -2.02
N VAL A 127 -0.09 5.96 -2.24
CA VAL A 127 0.07 5.28 -3.53
C VAL A 127 -0.85 4.05 -3.60
N SER A 128 -1.63 3.96 -4.67
CA SER A 128 -2.46 2.79 -4.97
C SER A 128 -1.69 1.72 -5.71
N HIS A 129 -2.27 0.52 -5.82
CA HIS A 129 -1.72 -0.51 -6.69
C HIS A 129 -1.73 -0.11 -8.17
N GLU A 130 -0.70 -0.49 -8.90
CA GLU A 130 -0.55 -0.11 -10.32
C GLU A 130 -1.63 -0.76 -11.19
N GLN A 131 -2.04 -2.00 -10.90
CA GLN A 131 -3.11 -2.68 -11.66
C GLN A 131 -4.51 -2.09 -11.46
N MET A 132 -4.65 -1.13 -10.53
CA MET A 132 -5.90 -0.40 -10.29
C MET A 132 -5.98 0.91 -11.08
N ARG A 133 -4.96 1.29 -11.87
CA ARG A 133 -5.02 2.51 -12.68
C ARG A 133 -6.22 2.50 -13.64
N TYR A 134 -6.78 3.68 -13.90
CA TYR A 134 -7.92 3.83 -14.80
C TYR A 134 -7.61 3.42 -16.26
N ASP A 135 -6.34 3.51 -16.66
CA ASP A 135 -5.80 3.21 -17.99
C ASP A 135 -5.19 1.79 -18.10
N ARG A 136 -5.27 0.97 -17.03
CA ARG A 136 -4.61 -0.34 -16.98
C ARG A 136 -5.03 -1.31 -18.10
N ASP A 137 -6.23 -1.17 -18.65
CA ASP A 137 -6.74 -2.02 -19.74
C ASP A 137 -5.97 -1.84 -21.06
N GLU A 138 -5.12 -0.82 -21.19
CA GLU A 138 -4.19 -0.67 -22.33
C GLU A 138 -2.91 -1.52 -22.19
N TYR A 139 -2.68 -2.07 -20.98
CA TYR A 139 -1.44 -2.71 -20.56
C TYR A 139 -1.64 -4.14 -20.07
N ILE A 140 -2.75 -4.41 -19.38
CA ILE A 140 -3.13 -5.74 -18.90
C ILE A 140 -4.62 -6.00 -19.15
N GLU A 141 -4.98 -7.27 -19.36
CA GLU A 141 -6.37 -7.72 -19.30
C GLU A 141 -6.55 -8.58 -18.05
N VAL A 142 -7.47 -8.19 -17.17
CA VAL A 142 -7.80 -8.97 -15.97
C VAL A 142 -8.74 -10.12 -16.33
N LEU A 143 -8.34 -11.33 -15.95
CA LEU A 143 -9.06 -12.57 -16.19
C LEU A 143 -9.95 -12.87 -14.98
N TYR A 144 -11.08 -12.18 -14.89
CA TYR A 144 -11.98 -12.24 -13.74
C TYR A 144 -12.46 -13.66 -13.40
N ASP A 145 -12.60 -14.53 -14.40
CA ASP A 145 -12.97 -15.94 -14.21
C ASP A 145 -11.94 -16.74 -13.40
N ASN A 146 -10.67 -16.30 -13.38
CA ASN A 146 -9.59 -16.92 -12.60
C ASN A 146 -9.48 -16.38 -11.17
N LEU A 147 -10.20 -15.30 -10.83
CA LEU A 147 -10.09 -14.67 -9.52
C LEU A 147 -10.98 -15.34 -8.46
N GLU A 148 -10.45 -15.39 -7.24
CA GLU A 148 -11.24 -15.60 -6.03
C GLU A 148 -12.29 -14.50 -5.89
N PRO A 149 -13.54 -14.79 -5.46
CA PRO A 149 -14.58 -13.77 -5.31
C PRO A 149 -14.15 -12.57 -4.45
N LYS A 150 -13.40 -12.82 -3.38
CA LYS A 150 -12.86 -11.77 -2.48
C LYS A 150 -11.75 -10.92 -3.11
N ALA A 151 -11.10 -11.40 -4.16
CA ALA A 151 -10.02 -10.68 -4.84
C ALA A 151 -10.54 -9.74 -5.94
N VAL A 152 -11.75 -9.95 -6.46
CA VAL A 152 -12.32 -9.17 -7.57
C VAL A 152 -12.29 -7.66 -7.31
N SER A 153 -12.60 -7.24 -6.08
CA SER A 153 -12.60 -5.82 -5.69
C SER A 153 -11.21 -5.19 -5.71
N GLN A 154 -10.14 -5.97 -5.52
CA GLN A 154 -8.74 -5.52 -5.56
C GLN A 154 -8.24 -5.27 -7.00
N TYR A 155 -8.99 -5.72 -7.99
CA TYR A 155 -8.75 -5.46 -9.42
C TYR A 155 -9.70 -4.41 -10.00
N ALA A 156 -10.54 -3.78 -9.18
CA ALA A 156 -11.39 -2.68 -9.61
C ALA A 156 -10.53 -1.46 -9.96
N LYS A 157 -10.74 -0.90 -11.14
CA LYS A 157 -10.07 0.33 -11.57
C LYS A 157 -10.53 1.49 -10.71
N GLN A 158 -9.59 2.32 -10.27
CA GLN A 158 -9.90 3.61 -9.67
C GLN A 158 -10.33 4.60 -10.74
N SER A 159 -11.17 5.57 -10.37
CA SER A 159 -11.59 6.60 -11.32
C SER A 159 -10.48 7.64 -11.54
N ARG A 160 -10.54 8.39 -12.65
CA ARG A 160 -9.63 9.55 -12.89
C ARG A 160 -9.76 10.65 -11.82
N LYS A 161 -10.84 10.64 -11.02
CA LYS A 161 -11.01 11.55 -9.89
C LYS A 161 -10.28 11.06 -8.65
N ASP A 162 -10.07 9.75 -8.54
CA ASP A 162 -9.53 9.10 -7.35
C ASP A 162 -8.08 8.60 -7.55
N LEU A 163 -7.54 8.65 -8.76
CA LEU A 163 -6.15 8.31 -9.03
C LEU A 163 -5.54 9.30 -10.02
N GLU A 164 -4.38 9.85 -9.66
CA GLU A 164 -3.56 10.68 -10.53
C GLU A 164 -2.32 9.89 -10.95
N THR A 165 -2.02 9.90 -12.25
CA THR A 165 -0.85 9.19 -12.80
C THR A 165 0.38 10.09 -12.84
N TYR A 166 0.21 11.40 -12.66
CA TYR A 166 1.27 12.41 -12.71
C TYR A 166 2.02 12.43 -14.06
N GLY A 167 1.33 11.99 -15.12
CA GLY A 167 1.92 11.84 -16.46
C GLY A 167 2.87 10.66 -16.59
N GLU A 168 3.01 9.81 -15.57
CA GLU A 168 3.91 8.66 -15.62
C GLU A 168 3.30 7.50 -16.42
N PRO A 169 4.11 6.77 -17.20
CA PRO A 169 3.65 5.58 -17.91
C PRO A 169 3.23 4.49 -16.93
N TYR A 170 2.53 3.47 -17.44
CA TYR A 170 2.20 2.28 -16.65
C TYR A 170 3.48 1.51 -16.33
N ASP A 171 3.68 1.19 -15.06
CA ASP A 171 4.93 0.59 -14.59
C ASP A 171 4.73 -0.86 -14.14
N TYR A 172 5.02 -1.79 -15.04
CA TYR A 172 5.02 -3.22 -14.74
C TYR A 172 6.04 -3.62 -13.65
N GLY A 173 7.12 -2.85 -13.51
CA GLY A 173 8.17 -3.07 -12.51
C GLY A 173 7.93 -2.36 -11.18
N SER A 174 6.78 -1.69 -11.02
CA SER A 174 6.43 -0.99 -9.80
C SER A 174 6.37 -1.96 -8.62
N ILE A 175 6.88 -1.54 -7.47
CA ILE A 175 6.71 -2.28 -6.21
C ILE A 175 5.23 -2.33 -5.79
N MET A 176 4.38 -1.49 -6.37
CA MET A 176 2.95 -1.44 -6.15
C MET A 176 2.15 -2.30 -7.15
N HIS A 177 2.80 -3.03 -8.05
CA HIS A 177 2.10 -3.92 -8.98
C HIS A 177 1.88 -5.31 -8.36
N TYR A 178 0.70 -5.89 -8.54
CA TYR A 178 0.45 -7.28 -8.17
C TYR A 178 1.20 -8.28 -9.03
N GLN A 179 1.58 -9.41 -8.44
CA GLN A 179 2.10 -10.55 -9.18
C GLN A 179 1.04 -11.11 -10.13
N VAL A 180 1.48 -11.74 -11.22
CA VAL A 180 0.62 -12.29 -12.29
C VAL A 180 -0.46 -13.25 -11.79
N HIS A 181 -0.22 -13.97 -10.68
CA HIS A 181 -1.14 -14.96 -10.12
C HIS A 181 -1.86 -14.47 -8.85
N ALA A 182 -1.71 -13.20 -8.46
CA ALA A 182 -2.25 -12.70 -7.20
C ALA A 182 -3.78 -12.79 -7.15
N GLY A 183 -4.33 -13.46 -6.14
CA GLY A 183 -5.78 -13.65 -5.99
C GLY A 183 -6.40 -14.71 -6.91
N SER A 184 -5.58 -15.54 -7.56
CA SER A 184 -6.04 -16.66 -8.38
C SER A 184 -6.68 -17.77 -7.54
N LYS A 185 -7.81 -18.31 -8.01
CA LYS A 185 -8.50 -19.46 -7.38
C LYS A 185 -8.12 -20.81 -7.95
N ASN A 186 -7.45 -20.83 -9.11
CA ASN A 186 -7.19 -22.04 -9.89
C ASN A 186 -5.72 -22.17 -10.33
N GLY A 187 -4.83 -21.32 -9.80
CA GLY A 187 -3.41 -21.28 -10.17
C GLY A 187 -3.14 -20.64 -11.53
N LEU A 188 -4.17 -20.36 -12.33
CA LEU A 188 -4.03 -19.67 -13.61
C LEU A 188 -3.77 -18.17 -13.38
N PRO A 189 -3.19 -17.46 -14.37
CA PRO A 189 -2.96 -16.02 -14.27
C PRO A 189 -4.23 -15.23 -13.93
N ALA A 190 -4.10 -14.28 -13.02
CA ALA A 190 -5.14 -13.30 -12.68
C ALA A 190 -5.30 -12.25 -13.80
N PHE A 191 -4.24 -11.99 -14.56
CA PHE A 191 -4.25 -11.10 -15.72
C PHE A 191 -3.22 -11.56 -16.76
N ARG A 192 -3.37 -11.09 -18.01
CA ARG A 192 -2.35 -11.20 -19.06
C ARG A 192 -1.85 -9.82 -19.48
N VAL A 193 -0.59 -9.76 -19.91
CA VAL A 193 0.06 -8.54 -20.40
C VAL A 193 -0.29 -8.35 -21.88
N LEU A 194 -0.60 -7.11 -22.27
CA LEU A 194 -0.99 -6.72 -23.64
C LEU A 194 0.15 -6.07 -24.44
N ARG A 195 1.24 -5.69 -23.77
CA ARG A 195 2.46 -5.12 -24.37
C ARG A 195 3.67 -6.02 -24.10
N PRO A 196 4.75 -5.96 -24.91
CA PRO A 196 5.96 -6.73 -24.65
C PRO A 196 6.58 -6.35 -23.29
N TYR A 197 6.50 -7.26 -22.34
CA TYR A 197 7.15 -7.16 -21.04
C TYR A 197 7.34 -8.56 -20.46
N ASP A 198 8.44 -8.78 -19.75
CA ASP A 198 8.69 -10.07 -19.12
C ASP A 198 7.89 -10.21 -17.81
N LYS A 199 6.98 -11.19 -17.81
CA LYS A 199 6.03 -11.45 -16.72
C LYS A 199 6.72 -11.84 -15.41
N GLU A 200 7.94 -12.37 -15.47
CA GLU A 200 8.67 -12.80 -14.27
C GLU A 200 9.04 -11.62 -13.35
N TYR A 201 9.14 -10.41 -13.89
CA TYR A 201 9.47 -9.22 -13.12
C TYR A 201 8.24 -8.52 -12.51
N ILE A 202 7.04 -8.83 -12.99
CA ILE A 202 5.80 -8.15 -12.56
C ILE A 202 5.44 -8.56 -11.13
N GLY A 203 5.40 -7.57 -10.23
CA GLY A 203 5.09 -7.77 -8.81
C GLY A 203 6.17 -8.48 -8.00
N ASN A 204 7.41 -8.54 -8.51
CA ASN A 204 8.57 -9.12 -7.81
C ASN A 204 9.65 -8.10 -7.45
N ALA A 205 9.34 -6.80 -7.57
CA ALA A 205 10.27 -5.72 -7.27
C ALA A 205 10.75 -5.78 -5.81
N ARG A 206 12.05 -5.54 -5.62
CA ARG A 206 12.70 -5.51 -4.29
C ARG A 206 12.87 -4.10 -3.72
N ILE A 207 12.86 -3.11 -4.61
CA ILE A 207 12.95 -1.68 -4.32
C ILE A 207 11.93 -0.95 -5.20
N PRO A 208 11.49 0.26 -4.84
CA PRO A 208 10.66 1.09 -5.71
C PRO A 208 11.37 1.36 -7.04
N SER A 209 10.60 1.41 -8.12
CA SER A 209 11.12 1.82 -9.42
C SER A 209 11.42 3.33 -9.44
N LEU A 210 12.10 3.80 -10.50
CA LEU A 210 12.26 5.24 -10.73
C LEU A 210 10.90 5.94 -10.90
N ILE A 211 9.91 5.26 -11.49
CA ILE A 211 8.57 5.79 -11.68
C ILE A 211 7.82 5.86 -10.34
N ASP A 212 8.00 4.89 -9.45
CA ASP A 212 7.46 4.93 -8.08
C ASP A 212 7.97 6.16 -7.31
N PHE A 213 9.29 6.41 -7.36
CA PHE A 213 9.87 7.60 -6.74
C PHE A 213 9.39 8.88 -7.42
N SER A 214 9.28 8.92 -8.75
CA SER A 214 8.75 10.08 -9.46
C SER A 214 7.32 10.41 -9.03
N LYS A 215 6.43 9.39 -8.94
CA LYS A 215 5.05 9.56 -8.45
C LYS A 215 5.02 10.14 -7.04
N LEU A 216 5.83 9.61 -6.11
CA LEU A 216 5.94 10.12 -4.74
C LEU A 216 6.45 11.57 -4.72
N ASN A 217 7.51 11.86 -5.46
CA ASN A 217 8.12 13.19 -5.50
C ASN A 217 7.16 14.23 -6.09
N LYS A 218 6.39 13.89 -7.12
CA LYS A 218 5.34 14.76 -7.68
C LYS A 218 4.16 14.93 -6.71
N LEU A 219 3.73 13.86 -6.05
CA LEU A 219 2.66 13.90 -5.04
C LEU A 219 3.03 14.79 -3.83
N TYR A 220 4.27 14.70 -3.34
CA TYR A 220 4.75 15.42 -2.15
C TYR A 220 5.47 16.75 -2.47
N GLY A 221 5.53 17.14 -3.75
CA GLY A 221 6.16 18.39 -4.18
C GLY A 221 7.65 18.45 -3.88
N CYS A 222 8.35 17.33 -3.98
CA CYS A 222 9.78 17.27 -3.69
C CYS A 222 10.60 18.03 -4.75
N PRO A 223 11.69 18.71 -4.34
CA PRO A 223 12.59 19.37 -5.28
C PRO A 223 13.08 18.38 -6.32
N GLN A 224 12.86 18.70 -7.60
CA GLN A 224 13.49 17.95 -8.68
C GLN A 224 14.94 18.45 -8.81
N PRO A 225 15.89 17.59 -9.18
CA PRO A 225 17.21 18.05 -9.61
C PRO A 225 17.00 19.12 -10.68
N ASP A 226 17.67 20.26 -10.56
CA ASP A 226 17.71 21.27 -11.64
C ASP A 226 18.28 20.58 -12.88
N THR A 227 17.40 20.10 -13.75
CA THR A 227 17.78 19.78 -15.12
C THR A 227 17.93 21.12 -15.79
N GLY A 228 19.10 21.73 -15.62
CA GLY A 228 19.47 22.99 -16.24
C GLY A 228 19.15 22.90 -17.72
N ASP A 229 18.04 23.53 -18.10
CA ASP A 229 17.58 23.59 -19.47
C ASP A 229 18.51 24.59 -20.16
N SER A 230 19.66 24.10 -20.60
CA SER A 230 20.55 24.82 -21.49
C SER A 230 19.81 24.98 -22.81
N ARG A 231 19.11 26.11 -22.92
CA ARG A 231 18.62 26.69 -24.17
C ARG A 231 19.72 26.78 -25.22
#